data_AF-A0A1M4T2F9-F1
#
_entry.id   AF-A0A1M4T2F9-F1
#
_cell.length_a   1.000
_cell.length_b   1.000
_cell.length_c   1.000
_cell.angle_alpha   90.00
_cell.angle_beta   90.00
_cell.angle_gamma   90.00
#
_symmetry.space_group_name_H-M   'P 1'
#
loop_
_entity.id
_entity.type
_entity.pdbx_description
1 polymer ?
#
loop_
_entity_poly.entity_id
_entity_poly.type
_entity_poly.pdbx_seq_one_letter_code
_entity_poly.pdbx_strand_id
1 'polypeptide(L)'
;MLHQTTERFFACLLLTFTNYLPKTHNIEKLKKYCAEQDLAFADIFPMTEKFHRRSFRRLQRAYIDARYSMHYEITEEELAYLASEVVKLKALVEKVCCERLKAEVMDSDVY
;
A
#
# COMPACT_ATOMS: atom_id res chain seq x y z
N MET A 1 11.47 -7.57 0.04
CA MET A 1 11.27 -6.32 0.83
C MET A 1 10.04 -5.53 0.41
N LEU A 2 9.70 -5.44 -0.89
CA LEU A 2 8.56 -4.64 -1.38
C LEU A 2 7.24 -4.88 -0.63
N HIS A 3 6.89 -6.13 -0.29
CA HIS A 3 5.65 -6.41 0.46
C HIS A 3 5.57 -5.64 1.78
N GLN A 4 6.63 -5.72 2.60
CA GLN A 4 6.66 -5.04 3.90
C GLN A 4 6.61 -3.52 3.74
N THR A 5 7.22 -2.99 2.68
CA THR A 5 7.17 -1.56 2.36
C THR A 5 5.74 -1.13 2.01
N THR A 6 5.06 -1.88 1.14
CA THR A 6 3.65 -1.64 0.80
C THR A 6 2.76 -1.66 2.04
N GLU A 7 2.92 -2.68 2.89
CA GLU A 7 2.16 -2.83 4.13
C GLU A 7 2.35 -1.63 5.06
N ARG A 8 3.61 -1.18 5.26
CA ARG A 8 3.93 -0.01 6.10
C ARG A 8 3.30 1.28 5.60
N PHE A 9 3.25 1.48 4.28
CA PHE A 9 2.61 2.67 3.71
C PHE A 9 1.10 2.68 3.93
N PHE A 10 0.42 1.55 3.70
CA PHE A 10 -1.00 1.45 4.04
C PHE A 10 -1.25 1.60 5.54
N ALA A 11 -0.41 1.01 6.39
CA ALA A 11 -0.52 1.15 7.84
C ALA A 11 -0.36 2.61 8.28
N CYS A 12 0.60 3.35 7.69
CA CYS A 12 0.80 4.77 7.97
C CYS A 12 -0.46 5.58 7.68
N LEU A 13 -1.09 5.40 6.51
CA LEU A 13 -2.32 6.09 6.16
C LEU A 13 -3.44 5.77 7.17
N LEU A 14 -3.68 4.48 7.44
CA LEU A 14 -4.77 4.07 8.33
C LEU A 14 -4.59 4.63 9.75
N LEU A 15 -3.37 4.62 10.27
CA LEU A 15 -3.07 5.22 11.57
C LEU A 15 -3.31 6.73 11.57
N THR A 16 -2.87 7.46 10.53
CA THR A 16 -3.09 8.91 10.44
C THR A 16 -4.57 9.27 10.32
N PHE A 17 -5.36 8.48 9.60
CA PHE A 17 -6.77 8.83 9.32
C PHE A 17 -7.75 8.31 10.37
N THR A 18 -7.48 7.13 10.95
CA THR A 18 -8.44 6.39 11.77
C THR A 18 -7.94 6.10 13.18
N ASN A 19 -6.66 6.39 13.45
CA ASN A 19 -5.96 5.98 14.67
C ASN A 19 -6.07 4.46 14.95
N TYR A 20 -6.32 3.66 13.91
CA TYR A 20 -6.52 2.23 14.00
C TYR A 20 -5.74 1.50 12.91
N LEU A 21 -5.07 0.41 13.31
CA LEU A 21 -4.43 -0.52 12.39
C LEU A 21 -5.11 -1.90 12.51
N PRO A 22 -5.80 -2.36 11.46
CA PRO A 22 -6.35 -3.71 11.43
C PRO A 22 -5.27 -4.77 11.64
N LYS A 23 -5.56 -5.81 12.44
CA LYS A 23 -4.64 -6.95 12.67
C LYS A 23 -4.58 -7.88 11.45
N THR A 24 -4.05 -7.41 10.33
CA THR A 24 -3.89 -8.20 9.11
C THR A 24 -2.66 -7.76 8.31
N HIS A 25 -1.90 -8.74 7.81
CA HIS A 25 -0.80 -8.52 6.86
C HIS A 25 -1.26 -8.60 5.40
N ASN A 26 -2.57 -8.68 5.15
CA ASN A 26 -3.09 -8.80 3.79
C ASN A 26 -3.17 -7.41 3.13
N ILE A 27 -2.19 -7.12 2.27
CA ILE A 27 -2.09 -5.85 1.53
C ILE A 27 -3.30 -5.54 0.62
N GLU A 28 -4.09 -6.52 0.21
CA GLU A 28 -5.33 -6.28 -0.55
C GLU A 28 -6.44 -5.74 0.35
N LYS A 29 -6.57 -6.29 1.57
CA LYS A 29 -7.50 -5.77 2.56
C LYS A 29 -7.09 -4.37 3.00
N LEU A 30 -5.79 -4.17 3.27
CA LEU A 30 -5.26 -2.85 3.62
C LEU A 30 -5.51 -1.82 2.51
N LYS A 31 -5.30 -2.18 1.24
CA LYS A 31 -5.65 -1.32 0.09
C LYS A 31 -7.12 -0.91 0.13
N LYS A 32 -8.05 -1.85 0.37
CA LYS A 32 -9.50 -1.55 0.45
C LYS A 32 -9.81 -0.56 1.57
N TYR A 33 -9.27 -0.78 2.77
CA TYR A 33 -9.45 0.16 3.87
C TYR A 33 -8.88 1.54 3.57
N CYS A 34 -7.74 1.62 2.88
CA CYS A 34 -7.18 2.90 2.44
C CYS A 34 -8.08 3.60 1.40
N ALA A 35 -8.63 2.84 0.46
CA ALA A 35 -9.56 3.37 -0.54
C ALA A 35 -10.90 3.85 0.05
N GLU A 36 -11.29 3.34 1.22
CA GLU A 36 -12.43 3.87 2.00
C GLU A 36 -12.13 5.23 2.64
N GLN A 37 -10.85 5.57 2.87
CA GLN A 37 -10.44 6.88 3.40
C GLN A 37 -10.23 7.90 2.28
N ASP A 38 -9.61 7.48 1.17
CA ASP A 38 -9.37 8.32 -0.01
C ASP A 38 -9.40 7.45 -1.28
N LEU A 39 -10.28 7.81 -2.21
CA LEU A 39 -10.50 7.07 -3.46
C LEU A 39 -9.26 6.98 -4.35
N ALA A 40 -8.28 7.89 -4.21
CA ALA A 40 -7.04 7.84 -4.97
C ALA A 40 -6.25 6.54 -4.74
N PHE A 41 -6.44 5.87 -3.59
CA PHE A 41 -5.82 4.58 -3.30
C PHE A 41 -6.43 3.42 -4.10
N ALA A 42 -7.61 3.59 -4.70
CA ALA A 42 -8.21 2.57 -5.56
C ALA A 42 -7.38 2.30 -6.82
N ASP A 43 -6.68 3.34 -7.32
CA ASP A 43 -5.88 3.30 -8.55
C ASP A 43 -4.49 2.67 -8.36
N ILE A 44 -4.02 2.54 -7.13
CA ILE A 44 -2.74 1.89 -6.81
C ILE A 44 -2.84 0.38 -6.99
N PHE A 45 -1.85 -0.26 -7.64
CA PHE A 45 -1.90 -1.66 -8.05
C PHE A 45 -3.17 -1.97 -8.87
N PRO A 46 -3.28 -1.43 -10.10
CA PRO A 46 -4.44 -1.66 -10.96
C PRO A 46 -4.57 -3.15 -11.29
N MET A 47 -5.79 -3.69 -11.21
CA MET A 47 -6.06 -5.12 -11.44
C MET A 47 -6.71 -5.41 -12.80
N THR A 48 -6.64 -4.47 -13.75
CA THR A 48 -7.24 -4.58 -15.08
C THR A 48 -6.51 -5.57 -15.97
N GLU A 49 -5.18 -5.52 -15.99
CA GLU A 49 -4.35 -6.37 -16.83
C GLU A 49 -3.97 -7.70 -16.17
N LYS A 50 -3.81 -8.75 -16.98
CA LYS A 50 -3.36 -10.07 -16.50
C LYS A 50 -1.99 -9.99 -15.84
N PHE A 51 -1.07 -9.21 -16.41
CA PHE A 51 0.28 -8.99 -15.88
C PHE A 51 0.22 -8.37 -14.48
N HIS A 52 -0.47 -7.22 -14.31
CA HIS A 52 -0.59 -6.55 -13.02
C HIS A 52 -1.19 -7.44 -11.92
N ARG A 53 -2.26 -8.19 -12.24
CA ARG A 53 -2.86 -9.14 -11.29
C ARG A 53 -1.88 -10.23 -10.85
N ARG A 54 -1.09 -10.76 -11.79
CA ARG A 54 -0.09 -11.79 -11.50
C ARG A 54 1.02 -11.22 -10.61
N SER A 55 1.55 -10.06 -10.96
CA SER A 55 2.57 -9.35 -10.18
C SER A 55 2.10 -9.08 -8.76
N PHE A 56 0.87 -8.58 -8.59
CA PHE A 56 0.31 -8.31 -7.27
C PHE A 56 0.15 -9.59 -6.42
N ARG A 57 -0.29 -10.70 -7.01
CA ARG A 57 -0.35 -11.99 -6.31
C ARG A 57 1.04 -12.47 -5.88
N ARG A 58 2.07 -12.27 -6.71
CA ARG A 58 3.47 -12.57 -6.36
C ARG A 58 3.96 -11.68 -5.21
N LEU A 59 3.57 -10.40 -5.20
CA LEU A 59 3.85 -9.49 -4.08
C LEU A 59 3.19 -9.97 -2.79
N GLN A 60 1.92 -10.38 -2.82
CA GLN A 60 1.21 -10.93 -1.65
C GLN A 60 1.92 -12.17 -1.09
N ARG A 61 2.29 -13.12 -1.97
CA ARG A 61 2.98 -14.35 -1.58
C ARG A 61 4.39 -14.12 -1.03
N ALA A 62 5.07 -13.05 -1.47
CA ALA A 62 6.43 -12.73 -1.04
C ALA A 62 6.60 -12.57 0.48
N TYR A 63 5.52 -12.28 1.23
CA TYR A 63 5.58 -12.15 2.68
C TYR A 63 5.98 -13.45 3.38
N ILE A 64 5.46 -14.58 2.90
CA ILE A 64 5.64 -15.92 3.47
C ILE A 64 6.61 -16.71 2.59
N ASP A 65 6.32 -16.78 1.30
CA ASP A 65 6.94 -17.76 0.41
C ASP A 65 8.38 -17.41 0.06
N ALA A 66 8.75 -16.13 0.00
CA ALA A 66 10.11 -15.72 -0.38
C ALA A 66 11.19 -16.18 0.62
N ARG A 67 10.81 -16.61 1.82
CA ARG A 67 11.74 -17.14 2.83
C ARG A 67 11.70 -18.66 2.98
N TYR A 68 10.59 -19.29 2.58
CA TYR A 68 10.31 -20.70 2.91
C TYR A 68 9.99 -21.57 1.70
N SER A 69 9.82 -20.99 0.51
CA SER A 69 9.46 -21.72 -0.70
C SER A 69 10.57 -21.62 -1.75
N MET A 70 11.12 -22.77 -2.11
CA MET A 70 12.03 -22.93 -3.26
C MET A 70 11.34 -22.71 -4.62
N HIS A 71 10.00 -22.63 -4.65
CA HIS A 71 9.20 -22.44 -5.87
C HIS A 71 8.68 -21.01 -6.04
N TYR A 72 9.18 -20.08 -5.21
CA TYR A 72 8.85 -18.67 -5.39
C TYR A 72 9.67 -18.07 -6.53
N GLU A 73 9.00 -17.83 -7.65
CA GLU A 73 9.58 -17.16 -8.81
C GLU A 73 8.87 -15.84 -9.07
N ILE A 74 9.66 -14.81 -9.37
CA ILE A 74 9.23 -13.51 -9.83
C ILE A 74 10.22 -13.02 -10.89
N THR A 75 9.70 -12.50 -11.99
CA THR A 75 10.53 -11.97 -13.08
C THR A 75 11.03 -10.57 -12.76
N GLU A 76 12.12 -10.13 -13.40
CA GLU A 76 12.64 -8.78 -13.26
C GLU A 76 11.63 -7.71 -13.69
N GLU A 77 10.88 -7.98 -14.77
CA GLU A 77 9.81 -7.11 -15.27
C GLU A 77 8.69 -6.92 -14.23
N GLU A 78 8.26 -8.01 -13.58
CA GLU A 78 7.27 -7.95 -12.51
C GLU A 78 7.81 -7.19 -11.30
N LEU A 79 9.08 -7.38 -10.97
CA LEU A 79 9.72 -6.70 -9.85
C LEU A 79 9.84 -5.19 -10.10
N ALA A 80 10.25 -4.78 -11.30
CA ALA A 80 10.35 -3.39 -11.72
C ALA A 80 8.98 -2.71 -11.71
N TYR A 81 7.95 -3.38 -12.22
CA TYR A 81 6.56 -2.92 -12.14
C TYR A 81 6.13 -2.71 -10.68
N LEU A 82 6.31 -3.71 -9.82
CA LEU A 82 5.91 -3.61 -8.41
C LEU A 82 6.67 -2.50 -7.67
N ALA A 83 7.97 -2.33 -7.94
CA ALA A 83 8.75 -1.25 -7.38
C ALA A 83 8.18 0.11 -7.80
N SER A 84 7.82 0.28 -9.07
CA SER A 84 7.22 1.53 -9.57
C SER A 84 5.88 1.82 -8.88
N GLU A 85 5.04 0.82 -8.66
CA GLU A 85 3.78 0.98 -7.95
C GLU A 85 3.97 1.33 -6.46
N VAL A 86 4.99 0.75 -5.81
CA VAL A 86 5.33 1.11 -4.43
C VAL A 86 5.83 2.56 -4.32
N VAL A 87 6.55 3.05 -5.33
CA VAL A 87 6.98 4.47 -5.37
C VAL A 87 5.77 5.39 -5.53
N LYS A 88 4.80 5.05 -6.40
CA LYS A 88 3.53 5.79 -6.52
C LYS A 88 2.75 5.79 -5.21
N LEU A 89 2.65 4.63 -4.55
CA LEU A 89 2.01 4.50 -3.25
C LEU A 89 2.67 5.41 -2.20
N LYS A 90 4.01 5.42 -2.12
CA LYS A 90 4.73 6.30 -1.21
C LYS A 90 4.33 7.77 -1.42
N ALA A 91 4.41 8.24 -2.67
CA ALA A 91 4.13 9.63 -3.00
C ALA A 91 2.68 10.01 -2.65
N LEU A 92 1.73 9.09 -2.90
CA LEU A 92 0.33 9.30 -2.55
C LEU A 92 0.11 9.36 -1.03
N VAL A 93 0.68 8.41 -0.27
CA VAL A 93 0.59 8.42 1.21
C VAL A 93 1.20 9.70 1.78
N GLU A 94 2.38 10.10 1.31
CA GLU A 94 3.05 11.31 1.77
C GLU A 94 2.19 12.54 1.55
N LYS A 95 1.64 12.70 0.34
CA LYS A 95 0.73 13.80 0.01
C LYS A 95 -0.49 13.82 0.94
N VAL A 96 -1.23 12.71 0.98
CA VAL A 96 -2.53 12.64 1.67
C VAL A 96 -2.39 12.75 3.19
N CYS A 97 -1.37 12.12 3.78
CA CYS A 97 -1.10 12.26 5.21
C CYS A 97 -0.66 13.69 5.57
N CYS A 98 0.19 14.33 4.77
CA CYS A 98 0.58 15.71 5.03
C CYS A 98 -0.59 16.70 4.90
N GLU A 99 -1.48 16.50 3.94
CA GLU A 99 -2.71 17.29 3.79
C GLU A 99 -3.62 17.13 5.02
N ARG A 100 -3.83 15.89 5.49
CA ARG A 100 -4.63 15.61 6.68
C ARG A 100 -4.08 16.27 7.94
N LEU A 101 -2.76 16.17 8.18
CA LEU A 101 -2.11 16.75 9.35
C LEU A 101 -2.15 18.28 9.35
N LYS A 102 -2.01 18.91 8.19
CA LYS A 102 -2.16 20.38 8.08
C LYS A 102 -3.57 20.83 8.41
N ALA A 103 -4.59 20.08 7.98
CA ALA A 103 -5.97 20.38 8.30
C ALA A 103 -6.26 20.29 9.81
N GLU A 104 -5.65 19.34 10.54
CA GLU A 104 -5.80 19.25 12.01
C GLU A 104 -5.18 20.44 12.74
N VAL A 105 -4.00 20.88 12.33
CA VAL A 105 -3.33 22.04 12.95
C VAL A 105 -4.19 23.30 12.81
N MET A 106 -4.77 23.50 11.62
CA MET A 106 -5.67 24.63 11.38
C MET A 106 -6.96 24.57 12.19
N ASP A 107 -7.48 23.39 12.50
CA ASP A 107 -8.66 23.22 13.36
C ASP A 107 -8.33 23.46 14.85
N SER A 108 -7.11 23.12 15.28
CA SER A 108 -6.64 23.39 16.64
C SER A 108 -6.28 24.85 16.92
N ASP A 109 -5.88 25.62 15.89
CA ASP A 109 -5.54 27.06 16.02
C ASP A 109 -6.77 27.98 16.01
N VAL A 110 -7.98 27.43 15.85
CA VAL A 110 -9.27 28.16 15.82
C VAL A 110 -9.96 28.16 17.20
N TYR A 111 -9.36 27.54 18.22
CA TYR A 111 -9.81 27.54 19.61
C TYR A 111 -8.82 28.24 20.55
#